data_AF-B1PJX7-F1
#
_entry.id   AF-B1PJX7-F1
#
_cell.length_a   1.000
_cell.length_b   1.000
_cell.length_c   1.000
_cell.angle_alpha   90.00
_cell.angle_beta   90.00
_cell.angle_gamma   90.00
#
_symmetry.space_group_name_H-M   'P 1'
#
loop_
_entity.id
_entity.type
_entity.pdbx_description
1 polymer ?
#
loop_
_entity_poly.entity_id
_entity_poly.type
_entity_poly.pdbx_seq_one_letter_code
_entity_poly.pdbx_strand_id
1 'polypeptide(L)' 'VSPALFAPNLLGNPKNFTPANPLVTPPHIKPEGYFLFAYAILRSIPNKLGGVLALAAS' A
#
# COMPACT_ATOMS: atom_id res chain seq x y z
N VAL A 1 -25.64 7.71 4.85
CA VAL A 1 -25.64 6.87 3.62
C VAL A 1 -24.34 6.10 3.56
N SER A 2 -24.40 4.78 3.35
CA SER A 2 -23.24 3.89 3.40
C SER A 2 -22.39 3.99 2.11
N PRO A 3 -21.10 4.36 2.19
CA PRO A 3 -20.21 4.42 1.02
C PRO A 3 -20.12 3.10 0.25
N ALA A 4 -20.29 1.97 0.94
CA ALA A 4 -20.31 0.64 0.35
C ALA A 4 -21.37 0.45 -0.75
N LEU A 5 -22.48 1.19 -0.71
CA LEU A 5 -23.58 1.04 -1.67
C LEU A 5 -23.45 1.98 -2.88
N PHE A 6 -22.78 3.12 -2.71
CA PHE A 6 -22.71 4.17 -3.74
C PHE A 6 -21.32 4.31 -4.38
N ALA A 7 -20.26 3.91 -3.67
CA ALA A 7 -18.88 4.02 -4.16
C ALA A 7 -17.97 2.93 -3.53
N PRO A 8 -18.28 1.63 -3.76
CA PRO A 8 -17.57 0.52 -3.10
C PRO A 8 -16.05 0.48 -3.38
N ASN A 9 -15.63 0.99 -4.56
CA ASN A 9 -14.24 0.94 -5.01
C ASN A 9 -13.47 2.25 -4.76
N LEU A 10 -14.06 3.24 -4.11
CA LEU A 10 -13.45 4.56 -3.92
C LEU A 10 -12.10 4.50 -3.18
N LEU A 11 -11.97 3.55 -2.26
CA LEU A 11 -10.76 3.37 -1.43
C LEU A 11 -9.81 2.29 -1.96
N GLY A 12 -10.23 1.53 -2.97
CA GLY A 12 -9.46 0.41 -3.53
C GLY A 12 -8.49 0.85 -4.63
N ASN A 13 -7.45 0.07 -4.86
CA ASN A 13 -6.54 0.30 -5.99
C ASN A 13 -7.09 -0.38 -7.26
N PRO A 14 -7.30 0.35 -8.37
CA PRO A 14 -7.81 -0.24 -9.61
C PRO A 14 -6.89 -1.34 -10.19
N LYS A 15 -5.60 -1.34 -9.85
CA LYS A 15 -4.66 -2.39 -10.28
C LYS A 15 -4.93 -3.76 -9.64
N ASN A 16 -5.71 -3.82 -8.56
CA ASN A 16 -6.04 -5.09 -7.91
C ASN A 16 -7.14 -5.86 -8.67
N PHE A 17 -7.76 -5.27 -9.71
CA PHE A 17 -8.73 -5.96 -10.57
C PHE A 17 -8.08 -6.80 -11.67
N THR A 18 -6.77 -6.62 -11.93
CA THR A 18 -6.03 -7.50 -12.83
C THR A 18 -5.43 -8.68 -12.04
N PRO A 19 -5.48 -9.93 -12.55
CA PRO A 19 -4.84 -11.06 -11.89
C PRO A 19 -3.35 -10.83 -11.63
N ALA A 20 -2.86 -11.35 -10.50
CA ALA A 20 -1.46 -11.22 -10.14
C ALA A 20 -0.55 -11.92 -11.16
N ASN A 21 0.52 -11.23 -11.57
CA ASN A 21 1.57 -11.78 -12.42
C ASN A 21 2.93 -11.62 -11.72
N PRO A 22 3.60 -12.72 -11.31
CA PRO A 22 4.88 -12.65 -10.58
C PRO A 22 6.04 -12.12 -11.44
N LEU A 23 5.91 -12.11 -12.77
CA LEU A 23 6.95 -11.62 -13.68
C LEU A 23 6.84 -10.11 -13.97
N VAL A 24 5.77 -9.46 -13.51
CA VAL A 24 5.50 -8.05 -13.83
C VAL A 24 5.22 -7.27 -12.55
N THR A 25 6.09 -6.32 -12.23
CA THR A 25 5.88 -5.40 -11.10
C THR A 25 5.20 -4.11 -11.59
N PRO A 26 4.06 -3.69 -11.00
CA PRO A 26 3.42 -2.43 -11.37
C PRO A 26 4.31 -1.22 -11.02
N PRO A 27 4.30 -0.14 -11.84
CA PRO A 27 5.22 0.99 -11.68
C PRO A 27 5.05 1.80 -10.37
N HIS A 28 3.83 1.83 -9.82
CA HIS A 28 3.50 2.54 -8.58
C HIS A 28 2.83 1.57 -7.62
N ILE A 29 3.64 0.76 -6.93
CA ILE A 29 3.20 -0.17 -5.89
C ILE A 29 3.13 0.56 -4.55
N LYS A 30 1.96 0.50 -3.91
CA LYS A 30 1.70 1.09 -2.59
C LYS A 30 0.69 0.21 -1.86
N PRO A 31 0.74 0.15 -0.52
CA PRO A 31 -0.28 -0.58 0.22
C PRO A 31 -1.60 0.20 0.20
N GLU A 32 -2.64 -0.38 0.81
CA GLU A 32 -3.91 0.28 1.00
C GLU A 32 -3.78 1.51 1.94
N GLY A 33 -4.77 2.39 1.90
CA GLY A 33 -4.70 3.72 2.51
C GLY A 33 -4.29 3.73 3.99
N TYR A 34 -4.78 2.76 4.77
CA TYR A 34 -4.50 2.63 6.20
C TYR A 34 -3.04 2.24 6.52
N PHE A 35 -2.27 1.76 5.55
CA PHE A 35 -0.85 1.44 5.70
C PHE A 35 0.09 2.49 5.08
N LEU A 36 -0.43 3.58 4.51
CA LEU A 36 0.42 4.59 3.86
C LEU A 36 1.36 5.30 4.84
N PHE A 37 0.98 5.47 6.10
CA PHE A 37 1.84 6.07 7.13
C PHE A 37 3.08 5.19 7.38
N ALA A 38 2.85 3.89 7.57
CA ALA A 38 3.88 2.87 7.76
C ALA A 38 4.80 2.76 6.54
N TYR A 39 4.24 2.80 5.32
CA TYR A 39 5.01 2.81 4.08
C TYR A 39 5.89 4.05 3.95
N ALA A 40 5.42 5.21 4.40
CA ALA A 40 6.22 6.44 4.42
C ALA A 40 7.41 6.33 5.39
N ILE A 41 7.21 5.75 6.58
CA ILE A 41 8.28 5.48 7.56
C ILE A 41 9.31 4.49 6.97
N LEU A 42 8.85 3.43 6.32
CA LEU A 42 9.73 2.44 5.70
C LEU A 42 10.59 3.06 4.58
N ARG A 43 10.05 4.01 3.81
CA ARG A 43 10.75 4.68 2.69
C ARG A 43 11.62 5.86 3.12
N SER A 44 11.43 6.42 4.31
CA SER A 44 12.23 7.55 4.80
C SER A 44 13.64 7.13 5.22
N ILE A 45 13.84 5.85 5.55
CA ILE A 45 15.14 5.28 5.95
C ILE A 45 15.73 4.51 4.76
N PRO A 46 16.86 4.96 4.17
CA PRO A 46 17.52 4.28 3.05
C PRO A 46 18.32 3.04 3.49
N ASN A 47 17.80 2.27 4.44
CA ASN A 47 18.38 1.02 4.94
C ASN A 47 17.28 -0.02 5.18
N LYS A 48 17.50 -1.25 4.70
CA LYS A 48 16.50 -2.31 4.79
C LYS A 48 16.18 -2.72 6.24
N LEU A 49 17.19 -2.89 7.09
CA LEU A 49 16.99 -3.27 8.49
C LEU A 49 16.45 -2.10 9.32
N GLY A 50 17.02 -0.91 9.16
CA GLY A 50 16.59 0.30 9.85
C GLY A 50 15.14 0.67 9.53
N GLY A 51 14.74 0.58 8.27
CA GLY A 51 13.35 0.82 7.86
C GLY A 51 12.37 -0.18 8.45
N VAL A 52 12.74 -1.47 8.53
CA VAL A 52 11.89 -2.51 9.15
C VAL A 52 11.78 -2.33 10.66
N LEU A 53 12.88 -1.96 11.34
CA LEU A 53 12.84 -1.69 12.78
C LEU A 53 12.02 -0.45 13.11
N ALA A 54 12.14 0.62 12.32
CA ALA A 54 11.33 1.82 12.49
C ALA A 54 9.84 1.56 12.25
N LEU A 55 9.51 0.73 11.26
CA LEU A 55 8.15 0.28 11.02
C LEU A 55 7.59 -0.55 12.19
N ALA A 56 8.41 -1.41 12.79
CA ALA A 56 7.98 -2.21 13.95
C ALA A 56 7.75 -1.36 15.22
N ALA A 57 8.35 -0.18 15.29
CA ALA A 57 8.23 0.74 16.41
C ALA A 57 7.10 1.79 16.26
N SER A 58 6.39 1.80 15.12
CA SER A 58 5.35 2.80 14.78
C SER A 58 3.92 2.36 15.08
#